data_AF-X1FTC4-F1
#
_entry.id   AF-X1FTC4-F1
#
_cell.length_a   1.000
_cell.length_b   1.000
_cell.length_c   1.000
_cell.angle_alpha   90.00
_cell.angle_beta   90.00
_cell.angle_gamma   90.00
#
_symmetry.space_group_name_H-M   'P 1'
#
loop_
_entity.id
_entity.type
_entity.pdbx_description
1 polymer ?
#
loop_
_entity_poly.entity_id
_entity_poly.type
_entity_poly.pdbx_seq_one_letter_code
_entity_poly.pdbx_strand_id
1 'polypeptide(L)'
;LGAFRQIEPLKSVFAQPREFFGPTLEDSESKPLPERIVIGVKNCDLAGLRIQDHIFLGLPPGDPRYLEARNKTLIVTCDCTDCLDVCFCPVVGEQPYAEEGYDINISPL
;
A
#
# COMPACT_ATOMS: atom_id res chain seq x y z
N LEU A 1 6.20 -2.27 -19.13
CA LEU A 1 5.90 -2.48 -17.69
C LEU A 1 4.84 -1.50 -17.20
N GLY A 2 5.04 -0.18 -17.32
CA GLY A 2 4.13 0.83 -16.76
C GLY A 2 2.71 0.96 -17.33
N ALA A 3 2.37 0.24 -18.42
CA ALA A 3 1.04 0.35 -19.03
C ALA A 3 -0.06 -0.38 -18.22
N PHE A 4 0.27 -1.49 -17.57
CA PHE A 4 -0.70 -2.36 -16.87
C PHE A 4 -0.37 -2.58 -15.39
N ARG A 5 0.88 -2.34 -14.97
CA ARG A 5 1.39 -2.56 -13.62
C ARG A 5 2.30 -1.41 -13.21
N GLN A 6 2.25 -1.03 -11.93
CA GLN A 6 3.19 -0.08 -11.37
C GLN A 6 4.63 -0.63 -11.39
N ILE A 7 5.61 0.26 -11.63
CA ILE A 7 7.03 -0.12 -11.55
C ILE A 7 7.41 -0.41 -10.10
N GLU A 8 7.00 0.49 -9.21
CA GLU A 8 7.18 0.36 -7.76
C GLU A 8 5.92 -0.20 -7.12
N PRO A 9 6.01 -1.28 -6.32
CA PRO A 9 4.86 -1.79 -5.58
C PRO A 9 4.53 -0.89 -4.40
N LEU A 10 3.24 -0.78 -4.07
CA LEU A 10 2.78 0.06 -2.95
C LEU A 10 3.44 -0.27 -1.60
N LYS A 11 3.91 -1.52 -1.42
CA LYS A 11 4.62 -1.94 -0.20
C LYS A 11 5.83 -1.07 0.13
N SER A 12 6.49 -0.46 -0.85
CA SER A 12 7.66 0.41 -0.60
C SER A 12 7.31 1.67 0.18
N VAL A 13 6.03 2.08 0.18
CA VAL A 13 5.53 3.21 0.95
C VAL A 13 5.40 2.85 2.43
N PHE A 14 4.90 1.65 2.73
CA PHE A 14 4.57 1.23 4.09
C PHE A 14 5.67 0.44 4.80
N ALA A 15 6.48 -0.32 4.05
CA ALA A 15 7.58 -1.11 4.57
C ALA A 15 8.90 -0.62 3.98
N GLN A 16 9.55 0.31 4.68
CA GLN A 16 10.85 0.83 4.27
C GLN A 16 11.91 -0.30 4.34
N PRO A 17 12.80 -0.43 3.34
CA PRO A 17 13.87 -1.43 3.38
C PRO A 17 14.81 -1.27 4.58
N ARG A 18 14.92 -0.05 5.12
CA ARG A 18 15.73 0.28 6.28
C ARG A 18 15.04 1.39 7.07
N GLU A 19 14.93 1.18 8.38
CA GLU A 19 14.55 2.21 9.34
C GLU A 19 15.70 2.46 10.31
N PHE A 20 15.90 3.74 10.65
CA PHE A 20 16.87 4.12 11.67
C PHE A 20 16.17 4.15 13.03
N PHE A 21 16.65 3.31 13.96
CA PHE A 21 16.11 3.15 15.31
C PHE A 21 16.91 3.90 16.38
N GLY A 22 17.72 4.89 15.98
CA GLY A 22 18.63 5.58 16.90
C GLY A 22 20.03 4.94 16.94
N PRO A 23 20.99 5.61 17.60
CA PRO A 23 22.34 5.09 17.79
C PRO A 23 22.40 3.91 18.78
N THR A 24 21.46 3.86 19.73
CA THR A 24 21.26 2.75 20.67
C THR A 24 19.76 2.40 20.74
N LEU A 25 19.43 1.22 21.27
CA LEU A 25 18.04 0.81 21.49
C LEU A 25 17.34 1.64 22.58
N GLU A 26 18.11 2.28 23.46
CA GLU A 26 17.62 3.13 24.54
C GLU A 26 17.28 4.53 24.03
N ASP A 27 17.98 5.00 22.98
CA ASP A 27 17.75 6.26 22.27
C ASP A 27 16.76 6.12 21.10
N SER A 28 15.87 5.12 21.12
CA SER A 28 15.02 4.76 19.99
C SER A 28 13.83 5.69 19.77
N GLU A 29 14.02 7.00 19.93
CA GLU A 29 13.00 7.99 19.62
C GLU A 29 12.74 8.02 18.11
N SER A 30 11.59 7.44 17.80
CA SER A 30 10.98 7.40 16.50
C SER A 30 10.61 8.80 16.00
N LYS A 31 11.30 9.32 14.99
CA LYS A 31 10.81 10.53 14.31
C LYS A 31 9.43 10.26 13.71
N PRO A 32 8.46 11.17 13.87
CA PRO A 32 7.13 10.99 13.29
C PRO A 32 7.23 10.91 11.77
N LEU A 33 6.45 10.02 11.18
CA LEU A 33 6.37 9.90 9.73
C LEU A 33 5.67 11.13 9.12
N PRO A 34 6.04 11.56 7.89
CA PRO A 34 5.35 12.64 7.20
C PRO A 34 3.97 12.18 6.69
N GLU A 35 3.06 13.12 6.51
CA GLU A 35 1.83 12.89 5.74
C GLU A 35 2.14 12.71 4.25
N ARG A 36 1.44 11.78 3.60
CA ARG A 36 1.72 11.37 2.22
C ARG A 36 0.42 11.16 1.46
N ILE A 37 0.48 11.41 0.16
CA ILE A 37 -0.58 11.03 -0.78
C ILE A 37 0.06 10.12 -1.82
N VAL A 38 -0.50 8.93 -2.02
CA VAL A 38 -0.08 7.99 -3.06
C VAL A 38 -1.16 7.91 -4.11
N ILE A 39 -0.81 8.22 -5.36
CA ILE A 39 -1.75 8.33 -6.47
C ILE A 39 -1.44 7.27 -7.51
N GLY A 40 -2.49 6.74 -8.14
CA GLY A 40 -2.36 5.77 -9.23
C GLY A 40 -2.30 4.33 -8.74
N VAL A 41 -2.67 4.08 -7.49
CA VAL A 41 -2.68 2.74 -6.88
C VAL A 41 -3.64 1.84 -7.65
N LYS A 42 -3.17 0.64 -8.02
CA LYS A 42 -3.98 -0.36 -8.74
C LYS A 42 -4.59 -1.35 -7.74
N ASN A 43 -5.68 -2.01 -8.14
CA ASN A 43 -6.34 -2.96 -7.25
C ASN A 43 -5.40 -4.11 -6.80
N CYS A 44 -4.49 -4.56 -7.68
CA CYS A 44 -3.47 -5.55 -7.30
C CYS A 44 -2.54 -5.09 -6.16
N ASP A 45 -2.27 -3.78 -6.06
CA ASP A 45 -1.51 -3.21 -4.96
C ASP A 45 -2.34 -3.16 -3.66
N LEU A 46 -3.65 -2.89 -3.75
CA LEU A 46 -4.56 -2.92 -2.60
C LEU A 46 -4.72 -4.33 -2.04
N ALA A 47 -4.82 -5.34 -2.90
CA ALA A 47 -4.81 -6.74 -2.50
C ALA A 47 -3.54 -7.07 -1.69
N GLY A 48 -2.38 -6.61 -2.16
CA GLY A 48 -1.11 -6.73 -1.44
C GLY A 48 -1.06 -5.92 -0.14
N LEU A 49 -1.73 -4.77 -0.09
CA LEU A 49 -1.84 -3.95 1.12
C LEU A 49 -2.71 -4.61 2.18
N ARG A 50 -3.84 -5.23 1.81
CA ARG A 50 -4.72 -5.98 2.72
C ARG A 50 -3.98 -7.11 3.43
N ILE A 51 -3.09 -7.80 2.72
CA ILE A 51 -2.23 -8.84 3.31
C ILE A 51 -1.26 -8.22 4.32
N GLN A 52 -0.66 -7.07 4.01
CA GLN A 52 0.20 -6.34 4.96
C GLN A 52 -0.59 -5.87 6.18
N ASP A 53 -1.79 -5.30 6.00
CA ASP A 53 -2.67 -4.88 7.09
C ASP A 53 -2.97 -6.07 8.02
N HIS A 54 -3.26 -7.26 7.46
CA HIS A 54 -3.47 -8.46 8.26
C HIS A 54 -2.22 -8.87 9.06
N ILE A 55 -1.04 -8.85 8.44
CA ILE A 55 0.21 -9.27 9.08
C ILE A 55 0.63 -8.29 10.20
N PHE A 56 0.59 -6.99 9.91
CA PHE A 56 1.12 -5.96 10.81
C PHE A 56 0.10 -5.48 11.84
N LEU A 57 -1.21 -5.54 11.55
CA LEU A 57 -2.26 -5.01 12.44
C LEU A 57 -3.23 -6.08 12.95
N GLY A 58 -3.24 -7.29 12.37
CA GLY A 58 -4.21 -8.34 12.73
C GLY A 58 -3.96 -9.02 14.08
N LEU A 59 -2.76 -8.89 14.66
CA LEU A 59 -2.39 -9.48 15.95
C LEU A 59 -2.02 -8.39 16.97
N PRO A 60 -2.64 -8.35 18.17
CA PRO A 60 -2.26 -7.41 19.22
C PRO A 60 -0.80 -7.61 19.69
N PRO A 61 -0.04 -6.54 19.94
CA PRO A 61 -0.46 -5.12 19.96
C PRO A 61 -0.48 -4.41 18.59
N GLY A 62 -0.17 -5.09 17.48
CA GLY A 62 0.03 -4.49 16.16
C GLY A 62 1.35 -3.71 16.06
N ASP A 63 1.83 -3.50 14.83
CA ASP A 63 3.03 -2.70 14.58
C ASP A 63 2.69 -1.20 14.60
N PRO A 64 3.21 -0.41 15.55
CA PRO A 64 2.86 1.00 15.71
C PRO A 64 3.39 1.88 14.57
N ARG A 65 4.55 1.52 13.98
CA ARG A 65 5.16 2.24 12.85
C ARG A 65 4.34 2.05 11.60
N TYR A 66 3.93 0.81 11.33
CA TYR A 66 3.04 0.50 10.22
C TYR A 66 1.68 1.19 10.38
N LEU A 67 1.12 1.20 11.59
CA LEU A 67 -0.15 1.90 11.86
C LEU A 67 -0.03 3.40 11.63
N GLU A 68 1.05 4.05 12.11
CA GLU A 68 1.32 5.45 11.83
C GLU A 68 1.44 5.71 10.32
N ALA A 69 2.19 4.87 9.61
CA ALA A 69 2.35 4.96 8.16
C ALA A 69 1.00 4.84 7.44
N ARG A 70 0.13 3.91 7.86
CA ARG A 70 -1.20 3.68 7.30
C ARG A 70 -2.13 4.86 7.53
N ASN A 71 -2.13 5.44 8.73
CA ASN A 71 -2.97 6.59 9.10
C ASN A 71 -2.53 7.90 8.43
N LYS A 72 -1.23 8.06 8.17
CA LYS A 72 -0.67 9.27 7.53
C LYS A 72 -0.59 9.19 6.01
N THR A 73 -1.20 8.18 5.39
CA THR A 73 -1.13 8.00 3.93
C THR A 73 -2.53 7.98 3.34
N LEU A 74 -2.84 8.99 2.51
CA LEU A 74 -4.04 9.02 1.69
C LEU A 74 -3.78 8.23 0.40
N ILE A 75 -4.65 7.28 0.10
CA ILE A 75 -4.56 6.36 -1.04
C ILE A 75 -5.58 6.78 -2.10
N VAL A 76 -5.06 7.23 -3.24
CA VAL A 76 -5.84 7.51 -4.45
C VAL A 76 -5.62 6.40 -5.47
N THR A 77 -6.65 5.60 -5.72
CA THR A 77 -6.62 4.52 -6.69
C THR A 77 -7.02 5.01 -8.08
N CYS A 78 -6.54 4.30 -9.10
CA CYS A 78 -6.99 4.48 -10.48
C CYS A 78 -7.31 3.12 -11.08
N ASP A 79 -8.53 2.91 -11.53
CA ASP A 79 -8.92 1.65 -12.16
C ASP A 79 -8.09 1.40 -13.44
N CYS A 80 -7.92 0.14 -13.80
CA CYS A 80 -7.34 -0.21 -15.09
C CYS A 80 -8.40 -0.06 -16.19
N THR A 81 -8.07 0.68 -17.25
CA THR A 81 -8.91 0.82 -18.45
C THR A 81 -8.76 -0.36 -19.41
N ASP A 82 -7.70 -1.16 -19.24
CA ASP A 82 -7.39 -2.33 -20.05
C ASP A 82 -6.57 -3.33 -19.23
N CYS A 83 -6.63 -4.62 -19.57
CA CYS A 83 -5.95 -5.71 -18.87
C CYS A 83 -5.51 -6.81 -19.83
N LEU A 84 -4.35 -7.41 -19.54
CA LEU A 84 -3.85 -8.60 -20.22
C LEU A 84 -4.29 -9.87 -19.46
N ASP A 85 -4.35 -11.00 -20.15
CA ASP A 85 -4.65 -12.32 -19.53
C ASP A 85 -3.62 -12.73 -18.46
N VAL A 86 -2.44 -12.10 -18.48
CA VAL A 86 -1.34 -12.33 -17.52
C VAL A 86 -1.31 -11.30 -16.38
N CYS A 87 -2.24 -10.35 -16.35
CA CYS A 87 -2.34 -9.38 -15.26
C CYS A 87 -2.71 -10.09 -13.96
N PHE A 88 -2.17 -9.61 -12.83
CA PHE A 88 -2.33 -10.27 -11.54
C PHE A 88 -3.80 -10.43 -11.13
N CYS A 89 -4.58 -9.34 -11.13
CA CYS A 89 -5.99 -9.35 -10.70
C CYS A 89 -6.80 -10.46 -11.38
N PRO A 90 -6.93 -10.51 -12.73
CA PRO A 90 -7.74 -11.54 -13.37
C PRO A 90 -7.21 -12.96 -13.13
N VAL A 91 -5.88 -13.14 -13.07
CA VAL A 91 -5.27 -14.46 -12.81
C VAL A 91 -5.64 -15.01 -11.43
N VAL A 92 -5.82 -14.14 -10.42
CA VAL A 92 -6.20 -14.56 -9.06
C VAL A 92 -7.70 -14.42 -8.78
N GLY A 93 -8.51 -14.09 -9.79
CA GLY A 93 -9.96 -13.94 -9.66
C GLY A 93 -10.41 -12.61 -9.05
N GLU A 94 -9.54 -11.60 -9.02
CA GLU A 94 -9.86 -10.23 -8.60
C GLU A 94 -10.18 -9.31 -9.78
N GLN A 95 -10.86 -8.20 -9.47
CA GLN A 95 -11.25 -7.20 -10.46
C GLN A 95 -10.10 -6.24 -10.81
N PRO A 96 -10.10 -5.66 -12.03
CA PRO A 96 -9.11 -4.68 -12.44
C PRO A 96 -9.40 -3.24 -11.94
N TYR A 97 -10.42 -3.08 -11.10
CA TYR A 97 -10.83 -1.84 -10.45
C TYR A 97 -10.87 -2.04 -8.94
N ALA A 98 -10.74 -0.94 -8.19
CA ALA A 98 -10.72 -0.98 -6.73
C ALA A 98 -12.15 -1.05 -6.16
N GLU A 99 -12.38 -1.95 -5.21
CA GLU A 99 -13.66 -2.06 -4.49
C GLU A 99 -13.57 -1.55 -3.04
N GLU A 100 -12.40 -1.66 -2.41
CA GLU A 100 -12.17 -1.26 -1.03
C GLU A 100 -10.69 -0.92 -0.74
N GLY A 101 -10.41 -0.39 0.45
CA GLY A 101 -9.04 -0.15 0.92
C GLY A 101 -8.39 1.14 0.43
N TYR A 102 -9.17 2.06 -0.14
CA TYR A 102 -8.74 3.36 -0.66
C TYR A 102 -9.55 4.52 -0.08
N ASP A 103 -9.05 5.74 -0.21
CA ASP A 103 -9.76 6.96 0.21
C ASP A 103 -10.52 7.60 -0.96
N ILE A 104 -9.92 7.61 -2.14
CA ILE A 104 -10.51 8.16 -3.37
C ILE A 104 -10.22 7.19 -4.53
N ASN A 105 -11.23 6.87 -5.34
CA ASN A 105 -11.04 6.11 -6.58
C ASN A 105 -11.29 6.97 -7.81
N ILE A 106 -10.38 6.91 -8.78
CA ILE A 106 -10.51 7.50 -10.11
C ILE A 106 -10.93 6.39 -11.06
N SER A 107 -12.24 6.37 -11.36
CA SER A 107 -12.87 5.36 -12.23
C SER A 107 -13.10 5.90 -13.65
N PRO A 108 -12.94 5.10 -14.71
CA PRO A 108 -12.94 5.55 -16.11
C PRO A 108 -14.30 5.89 -16.77
N LEU A 109 -15.40 5.98 -16.01
CA LEU A 109 -16.81 6.08 -16.45
C LEU A 109 -17.41 4.79 -17.00
#